data_AF-A0A2G9TXE1-F1
#
_entry.id   AF-A0A2G9TXE1-F1
#
_cell.length_a   1.000
_cell.length_b   1.000
_cell.length_c   1.000
_cell.angle_alpha   90.00
_cell.angle_beta   90.00
_cell.angle_gamma   90.00
#
_symmetry.space_group_name_H-M   'P 1'
#
loop_
_entity.id
_entity.type
_entity.pdbx_description
1 polymer ?
#
loop_
_entity_poly.entity_id
_entity_poly.type
_entity_poly.pdbx_seq_one_letter_code
_entity_poly.pdbx_strand_id
1 'polypeptide(L)'
;GPLIMNNLDIGIEIQKIRGGSLINDLNMHMNIKLQCMGKSGSNCTWINGLKYYVYSAHDDTIYALFAILGIETKVISTLGYPDYSAATFIELWRNRTDDRPYFKLTYHQNDQNVTLYPITHYIDPCKGQVYCSLDKFQAFADRTRPDQPMDQAAPVCDATLQPRPDKPNHEYSQQKLVCDDFVDRSRELADQPFCDPQSKAAKGH
;
A
#
# COMPACT_ATOMS: atom_id res chain seq x y z
N GLY A 1 11.99 -17.92 -14.98
CA GLY A 1 11.50 -17.22 -16.19
C GLY A 1 10.03 -16.88 -15.99
N PRO A 2 9.50 -15.84 -16.63
CA PRO A 2 8.11 -15.42 -16.45
C PRO A 2 7.13 -16.48 -17.01
N LEU A 3 5.97 -16.63 -16.36
CA LEU A 3 4.87 -17.46 -16.86
C LEU A 3 4.03 -16.61 -17.82
N ILE A 4 4.14 -16.90 -19.12
CA ILE A 4 3.40 -16.17 -20.15
C ILE A 4 2.18 -16.97 -20.59
N MET A 5 1.00 -16.37 -20.52
CA MET A 5 -0.24 -16.92 -21.08
C MET A 5 -0.95 -15.82 -21.88
N ASN A 6 -1.36 -16.13 -23.11
CA ASN A 6 -2.04 -15.16 -24.00
C ASN A 6 -1.31 -13.81 -24.12
N ASN A 7 0.02 -13.85 -24.19
CA ASN A 7 0.88 -12.66 -24.28
C ASN A 7 0.86 -11.74 -23.03
N LEU A 8 0.41 -12.28 -21.89
CA LEU A 8 0.44 -11.63 -20.58
C LEU A 8 1.43 -12.33 -19.65
N ASP A 9 2.21 -11.55 -18.90
CA ASP A 9 3.02 -12.06 -17.79
C ASP A 9 2.12 -12.23 -16.56
N ILE A 10 1.75 -13.48 -16.28
CA ILE A 10 0.81 -13.81 -15.20
C ILE A 10 1.34 -13.37 -13.83
N GLY A 11 2.66 -13.35 -13.63
CA GLY A 11 3.26 -12.84 -12.39
C GLY A 11 2.97 -11.36 -12.20
N ILE A 12 3.11 -10.56 -13.26
CA ILE A 12 2.82 -9.13 -13.24
C ILE A 12 1.32 -8.88 -13.08
N GLU A 13 0.47 -9.64 -13.78
CA GLU A 13 -0.99 -9.47 -13.68
C GLU A 13 -1.51 -9.79 -12.26
N ILE A 14 -0.97 -10.82 -11.60
CA ILE A 14 -1.29 -11.12 -10.20
C ILE A 14 -0.83 -9.97 -9.28
N GLN A 15 0.36 -9.41 -9.51
CA GLN A 15 0.88 -8.28 -8.74
C GLN A 15 -0.02 -7.04 -8.86
N LYS A 16 -0.50 -6.71 -10.07
CA LYS A 16 -1.44 -5.61 -10.31
C LYS A 16 -2.70 -5.75 -9.45
N ILE A 17 -3.32 -6.94 -9.45
CA ILE A 17 -4.58 -7.19 -8.74
C ILE A 17 -4.39 -7.22 -7.22
N ARG A 18 -3.31 -7.85 -6.72
CA ARG A 18 -3.14 -8.09 -5.27
C ARG A 18 -2.53 -6.93 -4.50
N GLY A 19 -1.64 -6.15 -5.11
CA GLY A 19 -0.91 -5.08 -4.41
C GLY A 19 -0.66 -3.84 -5.26
N GLY A 20 -1.03 -3.87 -6.54
CA GLY A 20 -0.81 -2.78 -7.48
C GLY A 20 -1.48 -1.48 -7.04
N SER A 21 -2.71 -1.57 -6.52
CA SER A 21 -3.45 -0.43 -6.01
C SER A 21 -2.76 0.21 -4.79
N LEU A 22 -2.34 -0.60 -3.81
CA LEU A 22 -1.63 -0.15 -2.61
C LEU A 22 -0.31 0.56 -2.95
N ILE A 23 0.55 -0.04 -3.78
CA ILE A 23 1.85 0.57 -4.09
C ILE A 23 1.70 1.86 -4.91
N ASN A 24 0.69 1.95 -5.77
CA ASN A 24 0.38 3.18 -6.50
C ASN A 24 -0.13 4.28 -5.58
N ASP A 25 -0.97 3.95 -4.60
CA ASP A 25 -1.48 4.90 -3.60
C ASP A 25 -0.35 5.44 -2.72
N LEU A 26 0.54 4.56 -2.23
CA LEU A 26 1.75 4.93 -1.50
C LEU A 26 2.65 5.87 -2.33
N ASN A 27 2.88 5.53 -3.60
CA ASN A 27 3.67 6.35 -4.52
C ASN A 27 3.01 7.72 -4.76
N MET A 28 1.69 7.76 -4.92
CA MET A 28 0.91 8.98 -5.08
C MET A 28 1.04 9.88 -3.84
N HIS A 29 0.85 9.33 -2.63
CA HIS A 29 1.01 10.09 -1.38
C HIS A 29 2.42 10.69 -1.23
N MET A 30 3.47 9.92 -1.52
CA MET A 30 4.85 10.43 -1.49
C MET A 30 5.06 11.56 -2.49
N ASN A 31 4.56 11.42 -3.72
CA ASN A 31 4.69 12.45 -4.76
C ASN A 31 3.89 13.72 -4.45
N ILE A 32 2.65 13.60 -3.95
CA ILE A 32 1.86 14.75 -3.52
C ILE A 32 2.57 15.48 -2.37
N LYS A 33 3.11 14.75 -1.38
CA LYS A 33 3.89 15.34 -0.30
C LYS A 33 5.04 16.18 -0.85
N LEU A 34 5.86 15.62 -1.76
CA LEU A 34 6.97 16.33 -2.39
C LEU A 34 6.52 17.56 -3.18
N GLN A 35 5.44 17.45 -3.95
CA GLN A 35 4.90 18.55 -4.76
C GLN A 35 4.36 19.69 -3.92
N CYS A 36 3.81 19.40 -2.73
CA CYS A 36 3.21 20.35 -1.81
C CYS A 36 4.19 20.96 -0.80
N MET A 37 5.39 20.38 -0.65
CA MET A 37 6.44 20.94 0.20
C MET A 37 6.70 22.41 -0.13
N GLY A 38 6.55 23.28 0.88
CA GLY A 38 6.78 24.72 0.74
C GLY A 38 5.67 25.50 0.03
N LYS A 39 4.52 24.87 -0.27
CA LYS A 39 3.35 25.53 -0.89
C LYS A 39 2.18 25.60 0.10
N SER A 40 1.42 26.69 0.06
CA SER A 40 0.30 26.94 1.00
C SER A 40 -1.09 26.94 0.33
N GLY A 41 -1.24 26.29 -0.81
CA GLY A 41 -2.53 26.17 -1.50
C GLY A 41 -3.50 25.23 -0.79
N SER A 42 -4.81 25.42 -0.97
CA SER A 42 -5.88 24.59 -0.39
C SER A 42 -5.67 23.08 -0.64
N ASN A 43 -5.17 22.73 -1.83
CA ASN A 43 -4.91 21.34 -2.24
C ASN A 43 -3.72 20.70 -1.50
N CYS A 44 -2.88 21.50 -0.84
CA CYS A 44 -1.70 21.05 -0.11
C CYS A 44 -1.87 21.08 1.42
N THR A 45 -2.93 21.69 1.92
CA THR A 45 -3.16 21.85 3.37
C THR A 45 -3.19 20.51 4.09
N TRP A 46 -3.93 19.53 3.55
CA TRP A 46 -4.10 18.23 4.17
C TRP A 46 -2.77 17.44 4.23
N ILE A 47 -2.01 17.40 3.12
CA ILE A 47 -0.79 16.60 3.04
C ILE A 47 0.38 17.26 3.77
N ASN A 48 0.44 18.60 3.85
CA ASN A 48 1.54 19.30 4.49
C ASN A 48 1.60 19.01 5.99
N GLY A 49 0.45 18.99 6.67
CA GLY A 49 0.34 18.66 8.09
C GLY A 49 0.47 17.16 8.39
N LEU A 50 0.29 16.30 7.40
CA LEU A 50 0.32 14.85 7.59
C LEU A 50 1.75 14.34 7.84
N LYS A 51 1.97 13.71 9.00
CA LYS A 51 3.26 13.11 9.38
C LYS A 51 3.39 11.66 8.92
N TYR A 52 2.28 10.93 8.92
CA TYR A 52 2.21 9.53 8.52
C TYR A 52 0.81 9.21 8.01
N TYR A 53 0.72 8.24 7.09
CA TYR A 53 -0.54 7.67 6.60
C TYR A 53 -0.51 6.17 6.92
N VAL A 54 -1.60 5.63 7.47
CA VAL A 54 -1.66 4.23 7.95
C VAL A 54 -2.75 3.47 7.24
N TYR A 55 -2.44 2.23 6.89
CA TYR A 55 -3.38 1.23 6.41
C TYR A 55 -3.48 0.15 7.48
N SER A 56 -4.71 -0.17 7.88
CA SER A 56 -4.97 -1.45 8.55
C SER A 56 -5.04 -2.50 7.45
N ALA A 57 -4.27 -3.56 7.58
CA ALA A 57 -4.03 -4.50 6.50
C ALA A 57 -3.99 -5.94 7.02
N HIS A 58 -4.11 -6.87 6.09
CA HIS A 58 -3.92 -8.29 6.34
C HIS A 58 -2.49 -8.73 6.01
N ASP A 59 -2.14 -9.93 6.45
CA ASP A 59 -0.86 -10.57 6.22
C ASP A 59 -0.56 -10.75 4.72
N ASP A 60 -1.58 -11.10 3.94
CA ASP A 60 -1.55 -11.17 2.48
C ASP A 60 -1.21 -9.83 1.81
N THR A 61 -1.60 -8.71 2.40
CA THR A 61 -1.39 -7.36 1.88
C THR A 61 0.07 -6.97 1.98
N ILE A 62 0.71 -7.24 3.13
CA ILE A 62 2.15 -7.05 3.34
C ILE A 62 2.93 -8.00 2.43
N TYR A 63 2.50 -9.27 2.31
CA TYR A 63 3.13 -10.23 1.42
C TYR A 63 3.07 -9.76 -0.04
N ALA A 64 1.92 -9.30 -0.51
CA ALA A 64 1.74 -8.79 -1.87
C ALA A 64 2.63 -7.57 -2.15
N LEU A 65 2.73 -6.64 -1.21
CA LEU A 65 3.65 -5.50 -1.31
C LEU A 65 5.10 -5.96 -1.44
N PHE A 66 5.55 -6.90 -0.61
CA PHE A 66 6.92 -7.44 -0.69
C PHE A 66 7.17 -8.25 -1.97
N ALA A 67 6.16 -8.95 -2.48
CA ALA A 67 6.23 -9.66 -3.76
C ALA A 67 6.44 -8.71 -4.94
N ILE A 68 5.80 -7.53 -4.93
CA ILE A 68 6.03 -6.49 -5.94
C ILE A 68 7.48 -5.99 -5.89
N LEU A 69 8.00 -5.78 -4.68
CA LEU A 69 9.37 -5.35 -4.43
C LEU A 69 10.41 -6.45 -4.66
N GLY A 70 10.00 -7.72 -4.76
CA GLY A 70 10.86 -8.89 -4.95
C GLY A 70 11.68 -9.28 -3.71
N ILE A 71 11.14 -9.07 -2.52
CA ILE A 71 11.84 -9.28 -1.24
C ILE A 71 11.09 -10.20 -0.26
N GLU A 72 9.93 -10.71 -0.64
CA GLU A 72 9.04 -11.50 0.22
C GLU A 72 9.76 -12.69 0.87
N THR A 73 10.50 -13.48 0.07
CA THR A 73 11.26 -14.64 0.55
C THR A 73 12.54 -14.27 1.32
N LYS A 74 13.02 -13.02 1.20
CA LYS A 74 14.20 -12.52 1.93
C LYS A 74 13.82 -11.97 3.31
N VAL A 75 12.59 -11.47 3.46
CA VAL A 75 12.12 -10.79 4.67
C VAL A 75 11.23 -11.70 5.52
N ILE A 76 10.33 -12.47 4.91
CA ILE A 76 9.40 -13.33 5.62
C ILE A 76 10.06 -14.70 5.80
N SER A 77 10.54 -14.95 7.02
CA SER A 77 11.32 -16.15 7.37
C SER A 77 10.46 -17.42 7.52
N THR A 78 9.17 -17.28 7.77
CA THR A 78 8.21 -18.38 7.92
C THR A 78 7.54 -18.66 6.58
N LEU A 79 7.46 -19.94 6.19
CA LEU A 79 6.85 -20.38 4.93
C LEU A 79 5.34 -20.09 4.91
N GLY A 80 4.96 -18.87 4.53
CA GLY A 80 3.56 -18.50 4.33
C GLY A 80 3.34 -17.00 4.37
N TYR A 81 3.31 -16.43 5.58
CA TYR A 81 2.78 -15.11 5.84
C TYR A 81 3.56 -14.37 6.93
N PRO A 82 3.54 -13.01 6.93
CA PRO A 82 4.00 -12.21 8.05
C PRO A 82 3.35 -12.67 9.37
N ASP A 83 4.11 -12.61 10.46
CA ASP A 83 3.59 -12.94 11.79
C ASP A 83 2.45 -11.99 12.19
N TYR A 84 1.61 -12.44 13.14
CA TYR A 84 0.59 -11.56 13.72
C TYR A 84 1.24 -10.29 14.28
N SER A 85 0.59 -9.13 14.05
CA SER A 85 1.11 -7.78 14.37
C SER A 85 2.35 -7.31 13.59
N ALA A 86 2.73 -8.02 12.52
CA ALA A 86 3.73 -7.53 11.60
C ALA A 86 3.32 -6.17 11.01
N ALA A 87 4.30 -5.29 10.83
CA ALA A 87 4.10 -3.99 10.23
C ALA A 87 5.26 -3.64 9.31
N THR A 88 4.97 -2.90 8.25
CA THR A 88 5.98 -2.37 7.34
C THR A 88 5.85 -0.86 7.26
N PHE A 89 6.97 -0.16 7.23
CA PHE A 89 7.02 1.29 7.21
C PHE A 89 7.82 1.73 5.99
N ILE A 90 7.23 2.61 5.19
CA ILE A 90 7.87 3.26 4.05
C ILE A 90 8.03 4.73 4.41
N GLU A 91 9.27 5.13 4.63
CA GLU A 91 9.64 6.49 5.00
C GLU A 91 10.10 7.25 3.76
N LEU A 92 9.54 8.43 3.50
CA LEU A 92 10.01 9.37 2.47
C LEU A 92 11.11 10.27 3.06
N TRP A 93 12.28 10.26 2.43
CA TRP A 93 13.46 11.02 2.81
C TRP A 93 13.87 11.99 1.71
N ARG A 94 14.48 13.11 2.07
CA ARG A 94 15.11 14.05 1.13
C ARG A 94 16.53 14.30 1.58
N ASN A 95 17.49 13.99 0.71
CA ASN A 95 18.89 14.23 1.00
C ASN A 95 19.17 15.73 0.90
N ARG A 96 19.81 16.30 1.92
CA ARG A 96 20.10 17.75 1.97
C ARG A 96 21.22 18.18 1.03
N THR A 97 22.05 17.24 0.58
CA THR A 97 23.22 17.55 -0.25
C THR A 97 22.87 17.62 -1.74
N ASP A 98 22.10 16.66 -2.25
CA ASP A 98 21.70 16.61 -3.66
C ASP A 98 20.24 17.00 -3.91
N ASP A 99 19.49 17.26 -2.83
CA ASP A 99 18.08 17.66 -2.83
C ASP A 99 17.12 16.60 -3.40
N ARG A 100 17.56 15.35 -3.55
CA ARG A 100 16.79 14.27 -4.18
C ARG A 100 15.95 13.49 -3.17
N PRO A 101 14.79 12.96 -3.62
CA PRO A 101 13.95 12.11 -2.80
C PRO A 101 14.41 10.65 -2.78
N TYR A 102 14.33 10.05 -1.60
CA TYR A 102 14.66 8.66 -1.31
C TYR A 102 13.55 8.02 -0.49
N PHE A 103 13.50 6.70 -0.47
CA PHE A 103 12.67 5.96 0.48
C PHE A 103 13.53 5.01 1.31
N LYS A 104 13.06 4.75 2.54
CA LYS A 104 13.57 3.73 3.45
C LYS A 104 12.42 2.82 3.84
N LEU A 105 12.66 1.52 3.82
CA LEU A 105 11.70 0.48 4.11
C LEU A 105 12.19 -0.26 5.36
N THR A 106 11.35 -0.33 6.38
CA THR A 106 11.62 -1.09 7.59
C THR A 106 10.49 -2.05 7.91
N TYR A 107 10.83 -3.18 8.51
CA TYR A 107 9.89 -4.22 8.90
C TYR A 107 9.93 -4.48 10.40
N HIS A 108 8.75 -4.53 11.01
CA HIS A 108 8.48 -5.00 12.35
C HIS A 108 7.90 -6.40 12.23
N GLN A 109 8.52 -7.38 12.88
CA GLN A 109 8.12 -8.77 12.73
C GLN A 109 6.87 -9.11 13.54
N ASN A 110 6.88 -8.86 14.85
CA ASN A 110 5.78 -9.18 15.77
C ASN A 110 5.99 -8.50 17.12
N ASP A 111 4.99 -8.58 18.01
CA ASP A 111 5.00 -7.99 19.34
C ASP A 111 6.09 -8.52 20.30
N GLN A 112 6.65 -9.70 20.05
CA GLN A 112 7.78 -10.25 20.80
C GLN A 112 9.12 -9.67 20.34
N ASN A 113 9.20 -9.25 19.07
CA ASN A 113 10.38 -8.67 18.46
C ASN A 113 10.12 -7.22 18.05
N VAL A 114 10.21 -6.32 19.03
CA VAL A 114 9.93 -4.89 18.90
C VAL A 114 10.96 -4.10 18.07
N THR A 115 11.88 -4.77 17.38
CA THR A 115 12.93 -4.14 16.58
C THR A 115 12.43 -3.81 15.18
N LEU A 116 12.75 -2.62 14.68
CA LEU A 116 12.53 -2.23 13.28
C LEU A 116 13.75 -2.56 12.43
N TYR A 117 13.63 -3.55 11.56
CA TYR A 117 14.72 -4.00 10.69
C TYR A 117 14.69 -3.22 9.38
N PRO A 118 15.79 -2.53 8.98
CA PRO A 118 15.88 -1.93 7.66
C PRO A 118 15.98 -3.03 6.59
N ILE A 119 15.05 -3.02 5.64
CA ILE A 119 14.94 -4.07 4.61
C ILE A 119 15.06 -3.54 3.17
N THR A 120 15.26 -2.22 2.98
CA THR A 120 15.48 -1.62 1.66
C THR A 120 16.62 -2.27 0.88
N HIS A 121 17.68 -2.68 1.58
CA HIS A 121 18.88 -3.25 0.96
C HIS A 121 18.62 -4.59 0.26
N TYR A 122 17.51 -5.28 0.56
CA TYR A 122 17.10 -6.49 -0.12
C TYR A 122 16.48 -6.26 -1.50
N ILE A 123 16.07 -5.03 -1.80
CA ILE A 123 15.48 -4.64 -3.09
C ILE A 123 16.61 -4.52 -4.11
N ASP A 124 16.62 -5.39 -5.13
CA ASP A 124 17.74 -5.52 -6.06
C ASP A 124 18.11 -4.18 -6.76
N PRO A 125 17.15 -3.37 -7.26
CA PRO A 125 17.45 -2.04 -7.82
C PRO A 125 18.14 -1.06 -6.85
N CYS A 126 18.06 -1.30 -5.54
CA CYS A 126 18.64 -0.44 -4.50
C CYS A 126 20.10 -0.80 -4.15
N LYS A 127 20.66 -1.86 -4.75
CA LYS A 127 22.09 -2.20 -4.68
C LYS A 127 22.66 -2.25 -3.25
N GLY A 128 21.90 -2.83 -2.32
CA GLY A 128 22.32 -2.98 -0.92
C GLY A 128 22.26 -1.70 -0.08
N GLN A 129 21.72 -0.59 -0.60
CA GLN A 129 21.62 0.67 0.13
C GLN A 129 20.41 0.68 1.09
N VAL A 130 20.56 1.34 2.24
CA VAL A 130 19.47 1.53 3.22
C VAL A 130 18.48 2.61 2.77
N TYR A 131 18.94 3.58 1.99
CA TYR A 131 18.11 4.60 1.35
C TYR A 131 18.16 4.36 -0.15
N CYS A 132 16.99 4.22 -0.77
CA CYS A 132 16.88 3.95 -2.20
C CYS A 132 16.18 5.11 -2.89
N SER A 133 16.61 5.44 -4.09
CA SER A 133 16.06 6.59 -4.82
C SER A 133 14.57 6.36 -5.12
N LEU A 134 13.76 7.42 -4.98
CA LEU A 134 12.30 7.31 -5.11
C LEU A 134 11.86 6.90 -6.54
N ASP A 135 12.68 7.17 -7.56
CA ASP A 135 12.44 6.70 -8.94
C ASP A 135 12.32 5.17 -9.03
N LYS A 136 13.01 4.43 -8.15
CA LYS A 136 12.91 2.97 -8.10
C LYS A 136 11.56 2.53 -7.55
N PHE A 137 11.04 3.24 -6.55
CA PHE A 137 9.69 3.00 -6.03
C PHE A 137 8.63 3.31 -7.09
N GLN A 138 8.77 4.45 -7.77
CA GLN A 138 7.92 4.86 -8.89
C GLN A 138 7.88 3.78 -9.98
N ALA A 139 9.03 3.19 -10.33
CA ALA A 139 9.09 2.13 -11.35
C ALA A 139 8.30 0.87 -10.95
N PHE A 140 8.31 0.48 -9.67
CA PHE A 140 7.45 -0.62 -9.19
C PHE A 140 5.97 -0.24 -9.31
N ALA A 141 5.60 0.95 -8.87
CA ALA A 141 4.22 1.44 -8.96
C ALA A 141 3.73 1.51 -10.41
N ASP A 142 4.53 2.06 -11.32
CA ASP A 142 4.20 2.16 -12.75
C ASP A 142 4.00 0.78 -13.39
N ARG A 143 4.89 -0.18 -13.08
CA ARG A 143 4.81 -1.55 -13.62
C ARG A 143 3.56 -2.29 -13.17
N THR A 144 3.13 -2.07 -11.93
CA THR A 144 2.00 -2.80 -11.32
C THR A 144 0.75 -1.94 -11.22
N ARG A 145 0.65 -0.85 -11.99
CA ARG A 145 -0.56 -0.05 -12.03
C ARG A 145 -1.72 -0.88 -12.59
N PRO A 146 -2.86 -0.98 -11.87
CA PRO A 146 -4.06 -1.59 -12.42
C PRO A 146 -4.49 -0.87 -13.71
N ASP A 147 -4.85 -1.63 -14.74
CA ASP A 147 -5.26 -1.08 -16.03
C ASP A 147 -6.61 -0.35 -15.95
N GLN A 148 -7.41 -0.70 -14.94
CA GLN A 148 -8.66 -0.04 -14.61
C GLN A 148 -8.65 0.41 -13.14
N PRO A 149 -9.35 1.51 -12.83
CA PRO A 149 -9.69 1.86 -11.45
C PRO A 149 -10.31 0.68 -10.70
N MET A 150 -10.00 0.54 -9.41
CA MET A 150 -10.46 -0.63 -8.63
C MET A 150 -11.97 -0.71 -8.48
N ASP A 151 -12.68 0.42 -8.49
CA ASP A 151 -14.15 0.47 -8.53
C ASP A 151 -14.74 -0.10 -9.84
N GLN A 152 -13.96 -0.08 -10.92
CA GLN A 152 -14.30 -0.69 -12.21
C GLN A 152 -13.75 -2.11 -12.36
N ALA A 153 -12.72 -2.48 -11.58
CA ALA A 153 -12.19 -3.84 -11.50
C ALA A 153 -13.00 -4.74 -10.54
N ALA A 154 -13.67 -4.17 -9.54
CA ALA A 154 -14.55 -4.87 -8.60
C ALA A 154 -15.63 -5.77 -9.26
N PRO A 155 -16.31 -5.38 -10.36
CA PRO A 155 -17.27 -6.28 -11.03
C PRO A 155 -16.64 -7.54 -11.65
N VAL A 156 -15.31 -7.61 -11.81
CA VAL A 156 -14.64 -8.85 -12.28
C VAL A 156 -14.59 -9.92 -11.16
N CYS A 157 -14.77 -9.53 -9.90
CA CYS A 157 -14.91 -10.46 -8.79
C CYS A 157 -16.36 -10.97 -8.59
N ASP A 158 -17.33 -10.53 -9.39
CA ASP A 158 -18.74 -10.92 -9.25
C ASP A 158 -19.43 -11.07 -10.61
N ALA A 159 -19.38 -12.28 -11.20
CA ALA A 159 -20.33 -12.67 -12.25
C ALA A 159 -20.39 -14.17 -12.63
N THR A 160 -19.56 -15.07 -12.09
CA THR A 160 -19.66 -16.52 -12.45
C THR A 160 -19.57 -17.52 -11.30
N LEU A 161 -19.44 -17.08 -10.05
CA LEU A 161 -19.63 -17.99 -8.92
C LEU A 161 -21.13 -18.14 -8.64
N GLN A 162 -21.79 -19.02 -9.40
CA GLN A 162 -23.03 -19.62 -8.90
C GLN A 162 -22.69 -20.29 -7.56
N PRO A 163 -23.52 -20.11 -6.51
CA PRO A 163 -23.26 -20.70 -5.21
C PRO A 163 -23.14 -22.23 -5.35
N ARG A 164 -21.99 -22.78 -4.95
CA ARG A 164 -21.86 -24.21 -4.71
C ARG A 164 -22.71 -24.56 -3.48
N PRO A 165 -23.70 -25.47 -3.57
CA PRO A 165 -24.68 -25.70 -2.50
C PRO A 165 -24.11 -26.37 -1.23
N ASP A 166 -22.80 -26.59 -1.17
CA ASP A 166 -22.14 -27.51 -0.25
C ASP A 166 -21.05 -26.88 0.65
N LYS A 167 -20.89 -25.55 0.70
CA LYS A 167 -19.94 -24.89 1.62
C LYS A 167 -20.58 -23.83 2.54
N PRO A 168 -20.34 -23.85 3.86
CA PRO A 168 -20.80 -22.82 4.78
C PRO A 168 -20.11 -21.47 4.55
N ASN A 169 -20.90 -20.39 4.71
CA ASN A 169 -20.70 -18.99 4.31
C ASN A 169 -19.45 -18.23 4.84
N HIS A 170 -18.47 -18.88 5.47
CA HIS A 170 -17.36 -18.18 6.13
C HIS A 170 -16.18 -17.81 5.21
N GLU A 171 -16.05 -18.45 4.05
CA GLU A 171 -14.89 -18.27 3.14
C GLU A 171 -15.11 -17.10 2.14
N TYR A 172 -16.36 -16.72 1.88
CA TYR A 172 -16.73 -15.65 0.91
C TYR A 172 -16.72 -14.23 1.50
N SER A 173 -16.77 -14.08 2.83
CA SER A 173 -16.80 -12.76 3.46
C SER A 173 -15.46 -12.03 3.32
N GLN A 174 -14.33 -12.73 3.47
CA GLN A 174 -13.02 -12.07 3.48
C GLN A 174 -12.62 -11.50 2.12
N GLN A 175 -12.88 -12.22 1.02
CA GLN A 175 -12.57 -11.72 -0.33
C GLN A 175 -13.42 -10.51 -0.72
N LYS A 176 -14.68 -10.47 -0.25
CA LYS A 176 -15.61 -9.37 -0.47
C LYS A 176 -15.22 -8.12 0.35
N LEU A 177 -14.81 -8.31 1.62
CA LEU A 177 -14.33 -7.23 2.49
C LEU A 177 -13.08 -6.51 1.93
N VAL A 178 -12.12 -7.24 1.34
CA VAL A 178 -10.90 -6.63 0.77
C VAL A 178 -11.22 -5.70 -0.42
N CYS A 179 -12.21 -6.05 -1.23
CA CYS A 179 -12.67 -5.20 -2.33
C CYS A 179 -13.57 -4.05 -1.84
N ASP A 180 -14.49 -4.32 -0.91
CA ASP A 180 -15.42 -3.31 -0.38
C ASP A 180 -14.67 -2.22 0.43
N ASP A 181 -13.69 -2.56 1.27
CA ASP A 181 -12.87 -1.60 2.03
C ASP A 181 -11.98 -0.72 1.11
N PHE A 182 -11.55 -1.26 -0.04
CA PHE A 182 -10.75 -0.51 -1.01
C PHE A 182 -11.63 0.44 -1.85
N VAL A 183 -12.80 -0.03 -2.31
CA VAL A 183 -13.74 0.75 -3.13
C VAL A 183 -14.41 1.87 -2.33
N ASP A 184 -14.80 1.62 -1.07
CA ASP A 184 -15.42 2.64 -0.21
C ASP A 184 -14.44 3.79 0.10
N ARG A 185 -13.15 3.52 0.31
CA ARG A 185 -12.15 4.59 0.52
C ARG A 185 -11.91 5.46 -0.72
N SER A 186 -11.97 4.88 -1.93
CA SER A 186 -11.90 5.66 -3.16
C SER A 186 -13.13 6.54 -3.39
N ARG A 187 -14.30 6.16 -2.85
CA ARG A 187 -15.53 6.98 -2.89
C ARG A 187 -15.58 8.04 -1.80
N GLU A 188 -15.06 7.77 -0.60
CA GLU A 188 -14.99 8.76 0.49
C GLU A 188 -14.12 9.98 0.14
N LEU A 189 -13.12 9.82 -0.72
CA LEU A 189 -12.29 10.92 -1.23
C LEU A 189 -13.04 11.90 -2.14
N ALA A 190 -14.21 11.50 -2.69
CA ALA A 190 -15.00 12.36 -3.56
C ALA A 190 -16.05 13.20 -2.80
N ASP A 191 -16.51 12.77 -1.61
CA ASP A 191 -17.78 13.27 -1.05
C ASP A 191 -17.83 13.57 0.46
N GLN A 192 -16.75 13.53 1.25
CA GLN A 192 -16.88 13.87 2.69
C GLN A 192 -16.58 15.34 3.06
N PRO A 193 -17.56 16.07 3.65
CA PRO A 193 -17.30 17.27 4.42
C PRO A 193 -16.65 16.92 5.77
N PHE A 194 -15.51 17.58 5.99
CA PHE A 194 -14.68 17.64 7.19
C PHE A 194 -15.36 17.32 8.53
N CYS A 195 -14.82 16.36 9.28
CA CYS A 195 -14.95 16.35 10.74
C CYS A 195 -14.13 17.51 11.33
N ASP A 196 -14.82 18.59 11.72
CA ASP A 196 -14.26 19.74 12.44
C ASP A 196 -14.06 19.40 13.93
N PRO A 197 -12.83 19.47 14.48
CA PRO A 197 -12.59 19.25 15.89
C PRO A 197 -12.71 20.56 16.70
N GLN A 198 -13.84 21.27 16.64
CA GLN A 198 -14.16 22.34 17.61
C GLN A 198 -15.67 22.51 17.86
N SER A 199 -16.26 21.77 18.80
CA SER A 199 -17.34 22.29 19.65
C SER A 199 -17.62 21.42 20.89
N LYS A 200 -16.78 21.53 21.92
CA LYS A 200 -17.24 21.40 23.31
C LYS A 200 -16.64 22.49 24.16
N ALA A 201 -17.17 23.70 23.99
CA ALA A 201 -17.07 24.77 24.96
C ALA A 201 -18.47 25.40 25.13
N ALA A 202 -19.22 24.93 26.13
CA ALA A 202 -20.33 25.66 26.76
C ALA A 202 -20.55 25.04 28.16
N LYS A 203 -20.08 25.72 29.22
CA LYS A 203 -20.88 26.37 30.28
C LYS A 203 -21.73 25.37 31.10
N GLY A 204 -21.60 25.22 32.41
CA GLY A 204 -21.36 26.25 33.42
C GLY A 204 -22.66 26.96 33.78
N HIS A 205 -23.55 26.29 34.51
CA HIS A 205 -24.36 26.74 35.66
C HIS A 205 -25.36 25.66 36.05
#